data_AF-A0A3D3QHR7-F1
#
_entry.id   AF-A0A3D3QHR7-F1
#
_cell.length_a   1.000
_cell.length_b   1.000
_cell.length_c   1.000
_cell.angle_alpha   90.00
_cell.angle_beta   90.00
_cell.angle_gamma   90.00
#
_symmetry.space_group_name_H-M   'P 1'
#
loop_
_entity.id
_entity.type
_entity.pdbx_description
1 polymer ?
#
loop_
_entity_poly.entity_id
_entity_poly.type
_entity_poly.pdbx_seq_one_letter_code
_entity_poly.pdbx_strand_id
1 'polypeptide(L)'
;NKDNRILDYQYFVPGGGAHPLSTEEMVLVVGQEYRPPFYGHVFMFGMEEHLISPFTTGYEGTGIESLYPSNTDMFRKAKRQGAWTGYVHSFFNDDPLEGGLGGAKGFIVDAALMTADAIEWSTSQNGWPPLYAAWSNGLRPTLVGGEDSISNLHTTPLVGSVRTYVHVQDNELTMESWLDGMKNGHAFMSNGPLVQFEINGKIPGQTISLSSGQSVVASLEVTSVTPLEQAEIVFNGAVIASIPFTGERTSLSFERSFQPTESGWYHVRVNGSQGESFPMDIDWVQAATNPIWVQVDGAPVRSVEAADYALAWIDKLQLMAEIWPYWRSDMEKDHVYGQFDEARDVYRARRSEAENR
;
A
#
# COMPACT_ATOMS: atom_id res chain seq x y z
N ASN A 1 -12.40 -8.86 -24.51
CA ASN A 1 -11.26 -8.42 -23.70
C ASN A 1 -11.56 -7.01 -23.20
N LYS A 2 -11.81 -6.83 -21.89
CA LYS A 2 -12.06 -5.51 -21.28
C LYS A 2 -10.85 -4.58 -21.44
N ASP A 3 -9.65 -5.16 -21.57
CA ASP A 3 -8.37 -4.45 -21.62
C ASP A 3 -8.04 -3.90 -23.02
N ASN A 4 -8.90 -4.12 -24.03
CA ASN A 4 -8.73 -3.56 -25.38
C ASN A 4 -9.41 -2.18 -25.57
N ARG A 5 -9.97 -1.59 -24.51
CA ARG A 5 -10.65 -0.28 -24.57
C ARG A 5 -10.06 0.64 -23.51
N ILE A 6 -9.67 1.83 -23.93
CA ILE A 6 -9.39 2.93 -23.02
C ILE A 6 -10.71 3.68 -22.86
N LEU A 7 -11.34 3.52 -21.70
CA LEU A 7 -12.57 4.22 -21.36
C LEU A 7 -12.23 5.51 -20.62
N ASP A 8 -13.16 6.45 -20.64
CA ASP A 8 -13.17 7.61 -19.74
C ASP A 8 -11.99 8.59 -19.87
N TYR A 9 -11.11 8.40 -20.85
CA TYR A 9 -9.97 9.28 -21.14
C TYR A 9 -10.42 10.74 -21.39
N GLN A 10 -11.62 10.93 -21.93
CA GLN A 10 -12.21 12.24 -22.21
C GLN A 10 -12.53 13.05 -20.94
N TYR A 11 -12.56 12.41 -19.77
CA TYR A 11 -12.78 13.07 -18.49
C TYR A 11 -11.49 13.48 -17.79
N PHE A 12 -10.31 13.13 -18.33
CA PHE A 12 -9.06 13.67 -17.82
C PHE A 12 -9.01 15.19 -18.08
N VAL A 13 -8.74 15.97 -17.03
CA VAL A 13 -8.62 17.43 -17.10
C VAL A 13 -7.17 17.80 -16.77
N PRO A 14 -6.44 18.44 -17.70
CA PRO A 14 -5.09 18.93 -17.42
C PRO A 14 -5.04 19.96 -16.29
N GLY A 15 -3.93 20.01 -15.58
CA GLY A 15 -3.64 20.92 -14.47
C GLY A 15 -3.35 20.21 -13.15
N GLY A 16 -3.51 18.89 -13.06
CA GLY A 16 -3.14 18.08 -11.89
C GLY A 16 -3.99 18.33 -10.65
N GLY A 17 -5.04 19.14 -10.76
CA GLY A 17 -5.97 19.48 -9.69
C GLY A 17 -7.26 18.67 -9.72
N ALA A 18 -8.17 19.02 -8.81
CA ALA A 18 -9.48 18.41 -8.75
C ALA A 18 -10.29 18.64 -10.03
N HIS A 19 -11.10 17.66 -10.41
CA HIS A 19 -11.99 17.76 -11.56
C HIS A 19 -13.00 18.91 -11.34
N PRO A 20 -13.39 19.67 -12.38
CA PRO A 20 -14.37 20.78 -12.26
C PRO A 20 -15.77 20.41 -11.76
N LEU A 21 -16.06 19.12 -11.58
CA LEU A 21 -17.30 18.62 -10.98
C LEU A 21 -17.20 18.45 -9.45
N SER A 22 -16.05 18.76 -8.87
CA SER A 22 -15.88 18.80 -7.42
C SER A 22 -16.79 19.86 -6.80
N THR A 23 -17.23 19.62 -5.58
CA THR A 23 -18.04 20.52 -4.76
C THR A 23 -17.34 20.74 -3.41
N GLU A 24 -17.91 21.58 -2.55
CA GLU A 24 -17.39 21.79 -1.18
C GLU A 24 -17.41 20.51 -0.33
N GLU A 25 -18.27 19.55 -0.66
CA GLU A 25 -18.44 18.29 0.08
C GLU A 25 -17.83 17.07 -0.64
N MET A 26 -17.29 17.26 -1.86
CA MET A 26 -16.81 16.18 -2.70
C MET A 26 -15.65 16.63 -3.59
N VAL A 27 -14.52 15.96 -3.46
CA VAL A 27 -13.39 16.11 -4.40
C VAL A 27 -13.42 14.94 -5.36
N LEU A 28 -13.58 15.24 -6.65
CA LEU A 28 -13.48 14.25 -7.72
C LEU A 28 -12.14 14.43 -8.43
N VAL A 29 -11.46 13.33 -8.73
CA VAL A 29 -10.22 13.36 -9.50
C VAL A 29 -10.18 12.17 -10.43
N VAL A 30 -9.68 12.41 -11.65
CA VAL A 30 -9.57 11.39 -12.69
C VAL A 30 -8.11 10.95 -12.79
N GLY A 31 -7.86 9.68 -12.47
CA GLY A 31 -6.54 9.05 -12.56
C GLY A 31 -6.48 7.97 -13.63
N GLN A 32 -5.42 7.16 -13.57
CA GLN A 32 -5.19 6.03 -14.47
C GLN A 32 -4.87 4.77 -13.67
N GLU A 33 -5.52 3.66 -13.97
CA GLU A 33 -5.00 2.32 -13.68
C GLU A 33 -4.17 1.84 -14.89
N TYR A 34 -2.90 1.52 -14.67
CA TYR A 34 -2.03 0.86 -15.65
C TYR A 34 -1.98 -0.64 -15.34
N ARG A 35 -2.23 -1.49 -16.35
CA ARG A 35 -2.68 -2.88 -16.12
C ARG A 35 -1.81 -3.96 -16.78
N PRO A 36 -0.52 -4.10 -16.44
CA PRO A 36 0.29 -5.18 -16.99
C PRO A 36 0.00 -6.50 -16.23
N PRO A 37 -0.14 -7.64 -16.93
CA PRO A 37 -0.47 -8.91 -16.30
C PRO A 37 0.72 -9.50 -15.52
N PHE A 38 1.95 -9.09 -15.85
CA PHE A 38 3.16 -9.59 -15.21
C PHE A 38 3.43 -8.89 -13.86
N TYR A 39 3.78 -7.60 -13.87
CA TYR A 39 4.24 -6.87 -12.69
C TYR A 39 3.16 -6.58 -11.66
N GLY A 40 1.89 -6.57 -12.08
CA GLY A 40 0.78 -6.10 -11.27
C GLY A 40 0.23 -4.77 -11.72
N HIS A 41 -1.05 -4.52 -11.47
CA HIS A 41 -1.66 -3.25 -11.83
C HIS A 41 -1.30 -2.17 -10.82
N VAL A 42 -1.34 -0.94 -11.30
CA VAL A 42 -0.96 0.23 -10.51
C VAL A 42 -1.89 1.40 -10.81
N PHE A 43 -2.13 2.24 -9.82
CA PHE A 43 -2.78 3.53 -10.02
C PHE A 43 -1.72 4.64 -10.21
N MET A 44 -2.12 5.67 -10.95
CA MET A 44 -1.39 6.92 -11.15
C MET A 44 -2.41 8.05 -11.06
N PHE A 45 -2.24 8.94 -10.09
CA PHE A 45 -3.24 9.95 -9.76
C PHE A 45 -2.57 11.31 -9.55
N GLY A 46 -3.21 12.39 -10.02
CA GLY A 46 -2.64 13.74 -9.97
C GLY A 46 -1.61 14.03 -11.06
N MET A 47 -1.68 13.32 -12.20
CA MET A 47 -0.92 13.69 -13.39
C MET A 47 -1.41 15.05 -13.94
N GLU A 48 -0.47 15.93 -14.27
CA GLU A 48 -0.77 17.29 -14.70
C GLU A 48 -1.15 17.42 -16.17
N GLU A 49 -0.49 16.74 -17.10
CA GLU A 49 -0.61 17.08 -18.52
C GLU A 49 -1.43 16.06 -19.31
N HIS A 50 -1.19 14.77 -19.11
CA HIS A 50 -1.83 13.70 -19.87
C HIS A 50 -1.74 12.33 -19.17
N LEU A 51 -2.68 11.45 -19.49
CA LEU A 51 -2.58 10.02 -19.19
C LEU A 51 -1.42 9.38 -19.98
N ILE A 52 -0.87 8.26 -19.50
CA ILE A 52 0.34 7.66 -20.08
C ILE A 52 -0.03 6.46 -20.95
N SER A 53 0.44 6.49 -22.21
CA SER A 53 0.35 5.38 -23.16
C SER A 53 1.67 4.61 -23.24
N PRO A 54 1.65 3.27 -23.43
CA PRO A 54 0.45 2.43 -23.47
C PRO A 54 -0.20 2.29 -22.08
N PHE A 55 -1.50 1.93 -22.03
CA PHE A 55 -2.26 1.74 -20.78
C PHE A 55 -2.05 0.34 -20.16
N THR A 56 -1.32 -0.53 -20.86
CA THR A 56 -0.89 -1.85 -20.41
C THR A 56 0.38 -2.28 -21.19
N THR A 57 1.07 -3.31 -20.73
CA THR A 57 2.14 -4.04 -21.45
C THR A 57 2.06 -5.53 -21.07
N GLY A 58 2.84 -6.40 -21.71
CA GLY A 58 3.02 -7.80 -21.32
C GLY A 58 1.88 -8.75 -21.68
N TYR A 59 0.96 -8.37 -22.58
CA TYR A 59 -0.12 -9.26 -23.03
C TYR A 59 0.35 -10.20 -24.15
N GLU A 60 0.23 -11.50 -23.91
CA GLU A 60 0.64 -12.57 -24.82
C GLU A 60 -0.02 -12.43 -26.21
N GLY A 61 0.76 -12.63 -27.27
CA GLY A 61 0.30 -12.56 -28.66
C GLY A 61 -0.07 -11.16 -29.14
N THR A 62 0.41 -10.10 -28.48
CA THR A 62 0.13 -8.70 -28.85
C THR A 62 1.38 -7.92 -29.22
N GLY A 63 1.21 -6.78 -29.90
CA GLY A 63 2.32 -5.89 -30.22
C GLY A 63 3.01 -5.27 -28.98
N ILE A 64 2.48 -5.45 -27.77
CA ILE A 64 2.98 -4.94 -26.49
C ILE A 64 3.36 -6.06 -25.52
N GLU A 65 3.68 -7.25 -26.02
CA GLU A 65 3.94 -8.45 -25.22
C GLU A 65 5.24 -8.42 -24.39
N SER A 66 6.13 -7.45 -24.65
CA SER A 66 7.33 -7.26 -23.83
C SER A 66 6.96 -6.87 -22.40
N LEU A 67 7.79 -7.32 -21.45
CA LEU A 67 7.75 -6.82 -20.07
C LEU A 67 8.33 -5.40 -19.96
N TYR A 68 8.86 -4.83 -21.04
CA TYR A 68 9.17 -3.40 -21.12
C TYR A 68 8.04 -2.62 -21.80
N PRO A 69 7.64 -1.45 -21.27
CA PRO A 69 8.14 -0.79 -20.06
C PRO A 69 7.68 -1.46 -18.76
N SER A 70 8.54 -1.46 -17.74
CA SER A 70 8.17 -1.94 -16.40
C SER A 70 7.20 -0.99 -15.69
N ASN A 71 6.63 -1.41 -14.55
CA ASN A 71 5.91 -0.49 -13.66
C ASN A 71 6.81 0.66 -13.19
N THR A 72 8.08 0.40 -12.88
CA THR A 72 9.07 1.43 -12.52
C THR A 72 9.20 2.51 -13.59
N ASP A 73 9.26 2.13 -14.87
CA ASP A 73 9.32 3.09 -15.98
C ASP A 73 8.07 3.96 -16.05
N MET A 74 6.91 3.36 -15.82
CA MET A 74 5.63 4.04 -15.89
C MET A 74 5.42 4.95 -14.68
N PHE A 75 5.80 4.53 -13.48
CA PHE A 75 5.82 5.38 -12.29
C PHE A 75 6.79 6.55 -12.43
N ARG A 76 8.01 6.33 -12.93
CA ARG A 76 8.95 7.44 -13.19
C ARG A 76 8.39 8.45 -14.20
N LYS A 77 7.62 8.01 -15.20
CA LYS A 77 6.91 8.91 -16.13
C LYS A 77 5.77 9.67 -15.44
N ALA A 78 4.97 8.98 -14.63
CA ALA A 78 3.84 9.58 -13.91
C ALA A 78 4.30 10.60 -12.87
N LYS A 79 5.31 10.26 -12.07
CA LYS A 79 5.89 11.16 -11.07
C LYS A 79 6.48 12.43 -11.67
N ARG A 80 7.01 12.38 -12.90
CA ARG A 80 7.45 13.60 -13.62
C ARG A 80 6.30 14.56 -13.95
N GLN A 81 5.06 14.08 -13.93
CA GLN A 81 3.83 14.89 -14.07
C GLN A 81 3.16 15.18 -12.72
N GLY A 82 3.86 15.01 -11.58
CA GLY A 82 3.29 15.26 -10.26
C GLY A 82 2.48 14.11 -9.65
N ALA A 83 2.41 12.95 -10.32
CA ALA A 83 1.55 11.86 -9.88
C ALA A 83 1.98 11.24 -8.55
N TRP A 84 0.98 10.89 -7.75
CA TRP A 84 1.07 9.93 -6.68
C TRP A 84 0.77 8.53 -7.23
N THR A 85 1.60 7.55 -6.87
CA THR A 85 1.65 6.26 -7.54
C THR A 85 1.59 5.10 -6.57
N GLY A 86 0.96 4.00 -6.95
CA GLY A 86 0.90 2.83 -6.08
C GLY A 86 0.32 1.60 -6.76
N TYR A 87 0.48 0.47 -6.10
CA TYR A 87 -0.06 -0.81 -6.56
C TYR A 87 -1.50 -1.00 -6.08
N VAL A 88 -2.34 -1.59 -6.92
CA VAL A 88 -3.74 -1.93 -6.60
C VAL A 88 -3.92 -3.43 -6.38
N HIS A 89 -5.00 -3.86 -5.69
CA HIS A 89 -5.39 -5.27 -5.45
C HIS A 89 -4.19 -6.23 -5.23
N SER A 90 -3.42 -5.89 -4.20
CA SER A 90 -2.00 -6.21 -4.08
C SER A 90 -1.61 -7.67 -3.82
N PHE A 91 -1.87 -8.23 -2.64
CA PHE A 91 -1.21 -9.49 -2.23
C PHE A 91 -2.15 -10.66 -1.97
N PHE A 92 -3.41 -10.37 -1.65
CA PHE A 92 -4.40 -11.34 -1.19
C PHE A 92 -3.92 -12.08 0.05
N ASN A 93 -4.15 -13.40 0.12
CA ASN A 93 -3.95 -14.15 1.35
C ASN A 93 -2.59 -14.86 1.41
N ASP A 94 -2.11 -15.08 2.63
CA ASP A 94 -0.86 -15.74 3.00
C ASP A 94 0.40 -15.00 2.51
N ASP A 95 1.56 -15.61 2.61
CA ASP A 95 2.81 -15.01 2.14
C ASP A 95 2.93 -15.16 0.60
N PRO A 96 2.89 -14.06 -0.18
CA PRO A 96 2.96 -14.16 -1.64
C PRO A 96 4.31 -14.67 -2.14
N LEU A 97 5.35 -14.64 -1.30
CA LEU A 97 6.67 -15.20 -1.62
C LEU A 97 6.64 -16.72 -1.74
N GLU A 98 5.71 -17.40 -1.07
CA GLU A 98 5.47 -18.84 -1.23
C GLU A 98 4.71 -19.15 -2.54
N GLY A 99 3.98 -18.16 -3.07
CA GLY A 99 3.15 -18.26 -4.27
C GLY A 99 3.73 -17.57 -5.51
N GLY A 100 2.88 -16.90 -6.28
CA GLY A 100 3.26 -16.18 -7.51
C GLY A 100 3.60 -14.70 -7.32
N LEU A 101 4.03 -14.28 -6.12
CA LEU A 101 4.27 -12.89 -5.72
C LEU A 101 3.02 -11.98 -5.69
N GLY A 102 1.82 -12.57 -5.78
CA GLY A 102 0.55 -11.84 -5.69
C GLY A 102 0.24 -10.95 -6.90
N GLY A 103 -0.71 -10.03 -6.70
CA GLY A 103 -1.14 -9.01 -7.65
C GLY A 103 -0.17 -7.84 -7.79
N ALA A 104 0.72 -7.58 -6.83
CA ALA A 104 1.68 -6.47 -6.81
C ALA A 104 3.14 -6.94 -6.90
N LYS A 105 3.46 -7.80 -7.87
CA LYS A 105 4.77 -8.47 -7.99
C LYS A 105 5.97 -7.52 -8.05
N GLY A 106 5.83 -6.36 -8.68
CA GLY A 106 6.93 -5.38 -8.77
C GLY A 106 7.08 -4.47 -7.54
N PHE A 107 6.18 -4.55 -6.55
CA PHE A 107 6.13 -3.62 -5.42
C PHE A 107 7.45 -3.49 -4.65
N ILE A 108 8.12 -4.60 -4.34
CA ILE A 108 9.39 -4.56 -3.59
C ILE A 108 10.48 -3.81 -4.38
N VAL A 109 10.53 -3.95 -5.71
CA VAL A 109 11.45 -3.17 -6.54
C VAL A 109 11.08 -1.69 -6.45
N ASP A 110 9.82 -1.35 -6.68
CA ASP A 110 9.36 0.05 -6.74
C ASP A 110 9.37 0.75 -5.37
N ALA A 111 9.25 0.01 -4.27
CA ALA A 111 9.41 0.55 -2.92
C ALA A 111 10.87 0.97 -2.68
N ALA A 112 11.84 0.13 -3.07
CA ALA A 112 13.26 0.46 -2.95
C ALA A 112 13.68 1.64 -3.82
N LEU A 113 13.11 1.74 -5.03
CA LEU A 113 13.39 2.82 -5.98
C LEU A 113 12.58 4.09 -5.72
N MET A 114 11.76 4.10 -4.66
CA MET A 114 10.87 5.21 -4.28
C MET A 114 9.93 5.65 -5.41
N THR A 115 9.48 4.69 -6.21
CA THR A 115 8.55 4.87 -7.32
C THR A 115 7.13 4.44 -6.96
N ALA A 116 6.94 3.58 -5.94
CA ALA A 116 5.64 3.28 -5.35
C ALA A 116 5.45 4.06 -4.03
N ASP A 117 4.50 5.00 -4.02
CA ASP A 117 4.12 5.75 -2.82
C ASP A 117 3.08 5.01 -1.96
N ALA A 118 2.38 4.03 -2.54
CA ALA A 118 1.30 3.35 -1.85
C ALA A 118 1.08 1.90 -2.31
N ILE A 119 0.35 1.18 -1.45
CA ILE A 119 -0.16 -0.16 -1.69
C ILE A 119 -1.63 -0.22 -1.29
N GLU A 120 -2.48 -0.72 -2.19
CA GLU A 120 -3.93 -0.76 -1.98
C GLU A 120 -4.41 -2.15 -1.54
N TRP A 121 -5.28 -2.15 -0.55
CA TRP A 121 -6.18 -3.24 -0.24
C TRP A 121 -7.52 -3.00 -0.94
N SER A 122 -7.93 -3.93 -1.81
CA SER A 122 -9.23 -3.87 -2.49
C SER A 122 -10.25 -4.85 -1.93
N THR A 123 -9.83 -5.68 -0.98
CA THR A 123 -10.65 -6.59 -0.20
C THR A 123 -9.94 -6.86 1.12
N SER A 124 -10.61 -7.56 2.02
CA SER A 124 -9.98 -8.10 3.22
C SER A 124 -8.94 -9.14 2.83
N GLN A 125 -7.75 -9.01 3.42
CA GLN A 125 -6.65 -9.91 3.11
C GLN A 125 -5.63 -9.94 4.26
N ASN A 126 -4.76 -10.96 4.28
CA ASN A 126 -3.72 -11.13 5.29
C ASN A 126 -2.29 -11.20 4.71
N GLY A 127 -2.09 -10.87 3.43
CA GLY A 127 -0.81 -10.77 2.73
C GLY A 127 0.06 -9.58 3.14
N TRP A 128 0.31 -9.47 4.45
CA TRP A 128 1.14 -8.43 5.07
C TRP A 128 2.65 -8.50 4.81
N PRO A 129 3.30 -9.67 4.62
CA PRO A 129 4.76 -9.77 4.61
C PRO A 129 5.49 -8.79 3.68
N PRO A 130 5.06 -8.52 2.42
CA PRO A 130 5.77 -7.59 1.55
C PRO A 130 5.72 -6.14 2.03
N LEU A 131 4.55 -5.69 2.53
CA LEU A 131 4.40 -4.35 3.10
C LEU A 131 5.22 -4.19 4.38
N TYR A 132 5.20 -5.21 5.24
CA TYR A 132 6.00 -5.22 6.46
C TYR A 132 7.49 -5.24 6.15
N ALA A 133 7.93 -5.96 5.12
CA ALA A 133 9.31 -5.95 4.67
C ALA A 133 9.75 -4.55 4.18
N ALA A 134 8.87 -3.83 3.46
CA ALA A 134 9.14 -2.46 3.06
C ALA A 134 9.29 -1.53 4.29
N TRP A 135 8.32 -1.56 5.21
CA TRP A 135 8.36 -0.73 6.42
C TRP A 135 9.55 -1.05 7.34
N SER A 136 9.88 -2.34 7.51
CA SER A 136 11.03 -2.78 8.32
C SER A 136 12.40 -2.53 7.66
N ASN A 137 12.42 -2.15 6.38
CA ASN A 137 13.60 -1.56 5.72
C ASN A 137 13.63 -0.02 5.80
N GLY A 138 12.66 0.59 6.50
CA GLY A 138 12.52 2.04 6.65
C GLY A 138 11.95 2.75 5.42
N LEU A 139 11.40 1.98 4.46
CA LEU A 139 10.64 2.53 3.35
C LEU A 139 9.23 2.87 3.83
N ARG A 140 8.57 3.85 3.22
CA ARG A 140 7.30 4.40 3.71
C ARG A 140 6.17 4.42 2.68
N PRO A 141 5.87 3.30 1.98
CA PRO A 141 4.64 3.24 1.19
C PRO A 141 3.42 3.33 2.12
N THR A 142 2.44 4.14 1.73
CA THR A 142 1.17 4.29 2.45
C THR A 142 0.24 3.12 2.12
N LEU A 143 -0.29 2.46 3.15
CA LEU A 143 -1.42 1.55 3.02
C LEU A 143 -2.69 2.34 2.74
N VAL A 144 -3.36 2.00 1.65
CA VAL A 144 -4.64 2.59 1.24
C VAL A 144 -5.67 1.50 0.97
N GLY A 145 -6.94 1.88 0.98
CA GLY A 145 -8.07 1.06 0.58
C GLY A 145 -8.80 1.66 -0.62
N GLY A 146 -9.17 0.82 -1.58
CA GLY A 146 -9.94 1.19 -2.78
C GLY A 146 -10.56 -0.05 -3.42
N GLU A 147 -11.84 0.01 -3.77
CA GLU A 147 -12.66 -1.18 -3.98
C GLU A 147 -12.61 -1.82 -5.38
N ASP A 148 -11.92 -1.22 -6.35
CA ASP A 148 -11.92 -1.65 -7.76
C ASP A 148 -13.35 -1.85 -8.34
N SER A 149 -14.23 -0.88 -8.06
CA SER A 149 -15.62 -0.89 -8.55
C SER A 149 -15.68 -0.62 -10.05
N ILE A 150 -16.29 -1.56 -10.78
CA ILE A 150 -16.56 -1.49 -12.21
C ILE A 150 -18.07 -1.63 -12.40
N SER A 151 -18.81 -0.54 -12.11
CA SER A 151 -20.28 -0.52 -11.94
C SER A 151 -21.09 -0.92 -13.18
N ASN A 152 -20.46 -1.11 -14.34
CA ASN A 152 -21.09 -1.65 -15.54
C ASN A 152 -20.95 -3.18 -15.70
N LEU A 153 -20.37 -3.89 -14.72
CA LEU A 153 -20.36 -5.36 -14.66
C LEU A 153 -21.55 -5.89 -13.85
N HIS A 154 -21.94 -7.14 -14.14
CA HIS A 154 -23.05 -7.80 -13.43
C HIS A 154 -22.77 -8.03 -11.94
N THR A 155 -21.51 -8.26 -11.59
CA THR A 155 -21.04 -8.46 -10.22
C THR A 155 -19.79 -7.61 -10.05
N THR A 156 -19.84 -6.66 -9.11
CA THR A 156 -18.72 -5.78 -8.78
C THR A 156 -18.86 -5.34 -7.32
N PRO A 157 -17.75 -5.04 -6.62
CA PRO A 157 -17.82 -4.41 -5.31
C PRO A 157 -18.68 -3.13 -5.36
N LEU A 158 -19.46 -2.90 -4.30
CA LEU A 158 -20.21 -1.65 -4.15
C LEU A 158 -19.24 -0.48 -4.00
N VAL A 159 -19.57 0.65 -4.63
CA VAL A 159 -18.74 1.87 -4.53
C VAL A 159 -18.58 2.24 -3.05
N GLY A 160 -17.32 2.40 -2.64
CA GLY A 160 -16.91 2.66 -1.27
C GLY A 160 -16.99 1.45 -0.33
N SER A 161 -17.02 0.21 -0.80
CA SER A 161 -16.95 -0.97 0.09
C SER A 161 -15.60 -1.09 0.80
N VAL A 162 -14.51 -0.59 0.20
CA VAL A 162 -13.19 -0.44 0.82
C VAL A 162 -12.73 1.01 0.64
N ARG A 163 -12.25 1.63 1.72
CA ARG A 163 -12.00 3.07 1.79
C ARG A 163 -10.64 3.37 2.39
N THR A 164 -10.08 4.50 2.01
CA THR A 164 -9.01 5.17 2.76
C THR A 164 -9.60 6.32 3.55
N TYR A 165 -9.48 6.27 4.87
CA TYR A 165 -9.78 7.41 5.73
C TYR A 165 -8.50 8.21 5.94
N VAL A 166 -8.54 9.50 5.61
CA VAL A 166 -7.38 10.38 5.63
C VAL A 166 -7.64 11.52 6.60
N HIS A 167 -6.68 11.77 7.48
CA HIS A 167 -6.71 12.94 8.34
C HIS A 167 -6.22 14.16 7.56
N VAL A 168 -7.15 15.07 7.28
CA VAL A 168 -6.92 16.32 6.56
C VAL A 168 -6.70 17.44 7.57
N GLN A 169 -5.56 18.12 7.51
CA GLN A 169 -5.27 19.25 8.39
C GLN A 169 -6.25 20.40 8.13
N ASP A 170 -6.61 21.13 9.19
CA ASP A 170 -7.53 22.27 9.17
C ASP A 170 -8.96 22.00 8.62
N ASN A 171 -9.32 20.72 8.40
CA ASN A 171 -10.62 20.27 7.89
C ASN A 171 -11.03 20.87 6.53
N GLU A 172 -10.09 21.37 5.74
CA GLU A 172 -10.39 21.88 4.40
C GLU A 172 -10.34 20.72 3.39
N LEU A 173 -11.49 20.33 2.83
CA LEU A 173 -11.57 19.23 1.87
C LEU A 173 -11.12 19.71 0.48
N THR A 174 -9.86 19.50 0.16
CA THR A 174 -9.29 19.71 -1.18
C THR A 174 -8.51 18.48 -1.62
N MET A 175 -8.22 18.37 -2.92
CA MET A 175 -7.35 17.32 -3.43
C MET A 175 -5.93 17.41 -2.81
N GLU A 176 -5.41 18.63 -2.65
CA GLU A 176 -4.08 18.88 -2.10
C GLU A 176 -3.99 18.42 -0.64
N SER A 177 -4.90 18.90 0.20
CA SER A 177 -4.92 18.59 1.63
C SER A 177 -5.17 17.09 1.89
N TRP A 178 -6.00 16.44 1.05
CA TRP A 178 -6.21 14.99 1.09
C TRP A 178 -4.97 14.21 0.65
N LEU A 179 -4.33 14.60 -0.46
CA LEU A 179 -3.09 13.97 -0.91
C LEU A 179 -1.95 14.15 0.09
N ASP A 180 -1.85 15.30 0.74
CA ASP A 180 -0.84 15.56 1.75
C ASP A 180 -1.03 14.69 2.98
N GLY A 181 -2.28 14.53 3.45
CA GLY A 181 -2.59 13.56 4.52
C GLY A 181 -2.16 12.15 4.14
N MET A 182 -2.46 11.70 2.93
CA MET A 182 -2.05 10.37 2.45
C MET A 182 -0.54 10.22 2.26
N LYS A 183 0.15 11.18 1.64
CA LYS A 183 1.61 11.17 1.43
C LYS A 183 2.37 11.11 2.74
N ASN A 184 1.84 11.71 3.80
CA ASN A 184 2.41 11.67 5.13
C ASN A 184 1.99 10.43 5.93
N GLY A 185 1.17 9.53 5.36
CA GLY A 185 0.69 8.33 6.03
C GLY A 185 -0.33 8.60 7.14
N HIS A 186 -0.95 9.78 7.16
CA HIS A 186 -2.00 10.13 8.12
C HIS A 186 -3.34 9.48 7.73
N ALA A 187 -3.33 8.16 7.54
CA ALA A 187 -4.45 7.43 6.97
C ALA A 187 -4.59 6.00 7.54
N PHE A 188 -5.77 5.42 7.35
CA PHE A 188 -6.02 3.99 7.54
C PHE A 188 -6.94 3.46 6.44
N MET A 189 -6.75 2.20 6.06
CA MET A 189 -7.71 1.50 5.20
C MET A 189 -8.83 0.92 6.06
N SER A 190 -10.06 0.92 5.55
CA SER A 190 -11.20 0.25 6.18
C SER A 190 -12.25 -0.18 5.17
N ASN A 191 -12.82 -1.36 5.36
CA ASN A 191 -14.05 -1.78 4.67
C ASN A 191 -15.27 -1.82 5.61
N GLY A 192 -15.20 -1.15 6.76
CA GLY A 192 -16.25 -1.14 7.78
C GLY A 192 -15.82 -0.48 9.09
N PRO A 193 -14.84 -1.05 9.82
CA PRO A 193 -14.49 -0.58 11.15
C PRO A 193 -13.78 0.77 11.08
N LEU A 194 -14.12 1.70 11.98
CA LEU A 194 -13.40 2.96 12.15
C LEU A 194 -12.39 2.81 13.28
N VAL A 195 -11.18 3.28 13.05
CA VAL A 195 -10.05 3.15 13.98
C VAL A 195 -9.44 4.51 14.24
N GLN A 196 -9.25 4.83 15.52
CA GLN A 196 -8.35 5.90 15.96
C GLN A 196 -7.23 5.27 16.77
N PHE A 197 -6.01 5.40 16.26
CA PHE A 197 -4.81 4.85 16.88
C PHE A 197 -3.82 5.97 17.13
N GLU A 198 -3.35 6.09 18.36
CA GLU A 198 -2.35 7.07 18.73
C GLU A 198 -1.27 6.45 19.61
N ILE A 199 -0.06 7.02 19.55
CA ILE A 199 1.00 6.72 20.51
C ILE A 199 1.54 8.05 21.03
N ASN A 200 1.45 8.28 22.33
CA ASN A 200 1.81 9.56 22.96
C ASN A 200 1.18 10.79 22.23
N GLY A 201 -0.07 10.66 21.77
CA GLY A 201 -0.79 11.69 21.01
C GLY A 201 -0.31 11.89 19.56
N LYS A 202 0.54 11.00 19.04
CA LYS A 202 0.95 10.96 17.62
C LYS A 202 0.04 10.03 16.84
N ILE A 203 -0.32 10.43 15.63
CA ILE A 203 -1.16 9.66 14.70
C ILE A 203 -0.31 8.87 13.69
N PRO A 204 -0.89 7.91 12.93
CA PRO A 204 -0.22 7.24 11.82
C PRO A 204 0.53 8.22 10.92
N GLY A 205 1.71 7.82 10.44
CA GLY A 205 2.63 8.63 9.65
C GLY A 205 3.70 9.36 10.47
N GLN A 206 3.38 9.74 11.70
CA GLN A 206 4.28 10.52 12.56
C GLN A 206 5.40 9.66 13.18
N THR A 207 6.47 10.32 13.62
CA THR A 207 7.63 9.68 14.25
C THR A 207 7.81 10.16 15.69
N ILE A 208 8.08 9.22 16.60
CA ILE A 208 8.41 9.46 18.01
C ILE A 208 9.90 9.18 18.21
N SER A 209 10.64 10.17 18.69
CA SER A 209 12.03 9.98 19.10
C SER A 209 12.09 9.56 20.56
N LEU A 210 12.82 8.48 20.84
CA LEU A 210 12.99 7.91 22.17
C LEU A 210 14.48 7.72 22.48
N SER A 211 14.83 7.86 23.75
CA SER A 211 16.06 7.28 24.30
C SER A 211 15.82 5.82 24.69
N SER A 212 16.84 4.97 24.62
CA SER A 212 16.73 3.58 25.08
C SER A 212 16.19 3.49 26.51
N GLY A 213 15.25 2.56 26.70
CA GLY A 213 14.55 2.37 27.97
C GLY A 213 13.34 3.29 28.19
N GLN A 214 13.03 4.22 27.29
CA GLN A 214 11.78 4.98 27.38
C GLN A 214 10.58 4.17 26.89
N SER A 215 9.44 4.39 27.55
CA SER A 215 8.16 3.79 27.17
C SER A 215 7.33 4.75 26.32
N VAL A 216 6.43 4.16 25.56
CA VAL A 216 5.34 4.83 24.86
C VAL A 216 4.00 4.30 25.37
N VAL A 217 2.95 5.11 25.27
CA VAL A 217 1.57 4.73 25.58
C VAL A 217 0.79 4.72 24.28
N ALA A 218 0.29 3.54 23.91
CA ALA A 218 -0.58 3.36 22.76
C ALA A 218 -2.04 3.41 23.21
N SER A 219 -2.86 4.21 22.53
CA SER A 219 -4.31 4.25 22.67
C SER A 219 -4.98 3.83 21.36
N LEU A 220 -6.04 3.04 21.50
CA LEU A 220 -6.81 2.50 20.38
C LEU A 220 -8.30 2.61 20.71
N GLU A 221 -9.02 3.33 19.85
CA GLU A 221 -10.47 3.37 19.83
C GLU A 221 -10.97 2.74 18.51
N VAL A 222 -11.97 1.87 18.62
CA VAL A 222 -12.58 1.21 17.47
C VAL A 222 -14.09 1.28 17.58
N THR A 223 -14.75 1.57 16.45
CA THR A 223 -16.20 1.44 16.31
C THR A 223 -16.55 0.73 15.00
N SER A 224 -17.63 -0.03 14.99
CA SER A 224 -18.08 -0.78 13.81
C SER A 224 -19.59 -0.97 13.81
N VAL A 225 -20.17 -1.08 12.62
CA VAL A 225 -21.58 -1.39 12.41
C VAL A 225 -21.85 -2.91 12.31
N THR A 226 -20.80 -3.72 12.15
CA THR A 226 -20.84 -5.18 12.18
C THR A 226 -19.95 -5.74 13.30
N PRO A 227 -20.21 -6.97 13.79
CA PRO A 227 -19.37 -7.60 14.80
C PRO A 227 -17.89 -7.71 14.39
N LEU A 228 -17.01 -7.46 15.35
CA LEU A 228 -15.57 -7.61 15.24
C LEU A 228 -15.09 -8.81 16.08
N GLU A 229 -13.98 -9.40 15.69
CA GLU A 229 -13.38 -10.55 16.38
C GLU A 229 -12.21 -10.09 17.24
N GLN A 230 -11.28 -9.34 16.63
CA GLN A 230 -10.01 -9.04 17.26
C GLN A 230 -9.38 -7.73 16.76
N ALA A 231 -8.76 -7.00 17.67
CA ALA A 231 -7.80 -5.96 17.36
C ALA A 231 -6.39 -6.42 17.75
N GLU A 232 -5.40 -6.11 16.92
CA GLU A 232 -4.00 -6.46 17.14
C GLU A 232 -3.13 -5.21 17.01
N ILE A 233 -2.22 -5.02 17.96
CA ILE A 233 -1.13 -4.07 17.85
C ILE A 233 0.11 -4.83 17.41
N VAL A 234 0.68 -4.40 16.29
CA VAL A 234 1.86 -4.98 15.64
C VAL A 234 3.04 -4.04 15.83
N PHE A 235 4.20 -4.57 16.19
CA PHE A 235 5.48 -3.87 16.19
C PHE A 235 6.50 -4.64 15.37
N ASN A 236 7.09 -4.00 14.35
CA ASN A 236 8.06 -4.63 13.44
C ASN A 236 7.61 -6.00 12.88
N GLY A 237 6.32 -6.12 12.55
CA GLY A 237 5.71 -7.34 12.02
C GLY A 237 5.26 -8.37 13.08
N ALA A 238 5.66 -8.22 14.35
CA ALA A 238 5.25 -9.09 15.44
C ALA A 238 4.00 -8.55 16.17
N VAL A 239 3.02 -9.40 16.44
CA VAL A 239 1.86 -9.05 17.27
C VAL A 239 2.28 -8.96 18.73
N ILE A 240 2.21 -7.77 19.32
CA ILE A 240 2.62 -7.49 20.72
C ILE A 240 1.44 -7.31 21.67
N ALA A 241 0.24 -7.12 21.12
CA ALA A 241 -1.01 -7.18 21.85
C ALA A 241 -2.12 -7.69 20.94
N SER A 242 -2.96 -8.58 21.47
CA SER A 242 -4.12 -9.12 20.80
C SER A 242 -5.31 -8.97 21.75
N ILE A 243 -6.33 -8.25 21.29
CA ILE A 243 -7.46 -7.80 22.10
C ILE A 243 -8.74 -8.36 21.48
N PRO A 244 -9.38 -9.36 22.10
CA PRO A 244 -10.65 -9.88 21.61
C PRO A 244 -11.77 -8.87 21.86
N PHE A 245 -12.68 -8.73 20.91
CA PHE A 245 -13.92 -8.00 21.12
C PHE A 245 -14.90 -8.88 21.91
N THR A 246 -15.57 -8.31 22.91
CA THR A 246 -16.52 -9.01 23.78
C THR A 246 -17.86 -8.26 23.84
N GLY A 247 -18.92 -8.93 24.31
CA GLY A 247 -20.26 -8.35 24.34
C GLY A 247 -20.83 -8.15 22.93
N GLU A 248 -21.25 -6.91 22.61
CA GLU A 248 -21.81 -6.56 21.30
C GLU A 248 -20.79 -6.61 20.15
N ARG A 249 -19.48 -6.64 20.46
CA ARG A 249 -18.39 -6.72 19.48
C ARG A 249 -18.34 -5.58 18.44
N THR A 250 -18.92 -4.43 18.75
CA THR A 250 -18.97 -3.27 17.84
C THR A 250 -18.11 -2.10 18.30
N SER A 251 -17.48 -2.18 19.47
CA SER A 251 -16.58 -1.15 19.97
C SER A 251 -15.47 -1.70 20.85
N LEU A 252 -14.36 -0.97 20.91
CA LEU A 252 -13.22 -1.24 21.79
C LEU A 252 -12.55 0.08 22.16
N SER A 253 -12.22 0.22 23.45
CA SER A 253 -11.29 1.22 23.97
C SER A 253 -10.15 0.48 24.65
N PHE A 254 -8.91 0.80 24.29
CA PHE A 254 -7.72 0.13 24.79
C PHE A 254 -6.58 1.11 24.97
N GLU A 255 -5.88 1.00 26.10
CA GLU A 255 -4.65 1.74 26.36
C GLU A 255 -3.60 0.80 26.96
N ARG A 256 -2.36 0.85 26.45
CA ARG A 256 -1.26 0.08 27.01
C ARG A 256 0.09 0.75 26.78
N SER A 257 0.96 0.64 27.79
CA SER A 257 2.36 1.03 27.65
C SER A 257 3.20 -0.08 27.01
N PHE A 258 4.07 0.31 26.09
CA PHE A 258 5.12 -0.51 25.49
C PHE A 258 6.48 0.16 25.66
N GLN A 259 7.54 -0.63 25.69
CA GLN A 259 8.91 -0.15 25.82
C GLN A 259 9.73 -0.74 24.66
N PRO A 260 9.74 -0.10 23.48
CA PRO A 260 10.49 -0.60 22.33
C PRO A 260 11.99 -0.56 22.62
N THR A 261 12.68 -1.66 22.33
CA THR A 261 14.14 -1.77 22.51
C THR A 261 14.92 -1.38 21.28
N GLU A 262 14.23 -1.16 20.16
CA GLU A 262 14.80 -0.82 18.86
C GLU A 262 13.89 0.14 18.11
N SER A 263 14.43 0.80 17.08
CA SER A 263 13.64 1.60 16.16
C SER A 263 12.71 0.72 15.33
N GLY A 264 11.52 1.22 15.05
CA GLY A 264 10.53 0.42 14.37
C GLY A 264 9.26 1.20 14.04
N TRP A 265 8.19 0.44 13.89
CA TRP A 265 6.87 0.96 13.61
C TRP A 265 5.81 0.19 14.39
N TYR A 266 4.78 0.90 14.82
CA TYR A 266 3.55 0.34 15.35
C TYR A 266 2.43 0.47 14.32
N HIS A 267 1.59 -0.55 14.24
CA HIS A 267 0.44 -0.60 13.35
C HIS A 267 -0.70 -1.36 14.03
N VAL A 268 -1.94 -1.03 13.70
CA VAL A 268 -3.12 -1.73 14.19
C VAL A 268 -3.82 -2.45 13.06
N ARG A 269 -4.19 -3.72 13.33
CA ARG A 269 -5.13 -4.50 12.52
C ARG A 269 -6.39 -4.76 13.32
N VAL A 270 -7.55 -4.59 12.71
CA VAL A 270 -8.86 -4.94 13.29
C VAL A 270 -9.56 -5.84 12.30
N ASN A 271 -10.03 -7.01 12.74
CA ASN A 271 -10.74 -7.96 11.89
C ASN A 271 -12.05 -8.41 12.56
N GLY A 272 -13.09 -8.58 11.76
CA GLY A 272 -14.27 -9.39 12.08
C GLY A 272 -14.09 -10.86 11.70
N SER A 273 -14.99 -11.71 12.16
CA SER A 273 -15.01 -13.12 11.77
C SER A 273 -15.58 -13.29 10.36
N GLN A 274 -15.14 -14.34 9.66
CA GLN A 274 -15.71 -14.71 8.36
C GLN A 274 -17.21 -14.99 8.47
N GLY A 275 -17.99 -14.44 7.54
CA GLY A 275 -19.45 -14.63 7.49
C GLY A 275 -20.27 -13.77 8.46
N GLU A 276 -19.64 -12.91 9.27
CA GLU A 276 -20.32 -11.97 10.18
C GLU A 276 -20.30 -10.51 9.67
N SER A 277 -20.12 -10.33 8.36
CA SER A 277 -19.88 -9.04 7.72
C SER A 277 -21.12 -8.41 7.07
N PHE A 278 -22.29 -9.04 7.10
CA PHE A 278 -23.51 -8.45 6.51
C PHE A 278 -23.83 -7.09 7.17
N PRO A 279 -24.11 -6.01 6.40
CA PRO A 279 -24.40 -5.98 4.96
C PRO A 279 -23.22 -5.58 4.04
N MET A 280 -21.98 -5.67 4.50
CA MET A 280 -20.79 -5.09 3.83
C MET A 280 -20.32 -5.82 2.55
N ASP A 281 -21.03 -6.87 2.12
CA ASP A 281 -20.76 -7.67 0.90
C ASP A 281 -19.27 -8.04 0.70
N ILE A 282 -18.63 -8.49 1.78
CA ILE A 282 -17.21 -8.87 1.85
C ILE A 282 -17.03 -10.04 2.81
N ASP A 283 -15.99 -10.87 2.66
CA ASP A 283 -15.84 -12.11 3.45
C ASP A 283 -15.75 -11.87 4.97
N TRP A 284 -15.00 -10.85 5.39
CA TRP A 284 -14.95 -10.34 6.76
C TRP A 284 -14.65 -8.85 6.75
N VAL A 285 -15.01 -8.11 7.79
CA VAL A 285 -14.63 -6.69 7.89
C VAL A 285 -13.22 -6.53 8.44
N GLN A 286 -12.50 -5.53 7.96
CA GLN A 286 -11.11 -5.25 8.25
C GLN A 286 -10.85 -3.74 8.28
N ALA A 287 -10.04 -3.30 9.24
CA ALA A 287 -9.40 -2.00 9.25
C ALA A 287 -7.92 -2.13 9.60
N ALA A 288 -7.08 -1.30 8.99
CA ALA A 288 -5.65 -1.35 9.20
C ALA A 288 -5.03 0.04 9.04
N THR A 289 -4.23 0.48 10.01
CA THR A 289 -3.64 1.84 10.03
C THR A 289 -2.40 1.96 9.16
N ASN A 290 -1.91 3.17 8.90
CA ASN A 290 -0.50 3.33 8.55
C ASN A 290 0.39 3.24 9.81
N PRO A 291 1.72 3.09 9.64
CA PRO A 291 2.67 3.05 10.74
C PRO A 291 2.73 4.32 11.60
N ILE A 292 2.78 4.19 12.92
CA ILE A 292 3.40 5.19 13.80
C ILE A 292 4.84 4.78 14.02
N TRP A 293 5.79 5.63 13.61
CA TRP A 293 7.20 5.31 13.64
C TRP A 293 7.82 5.62 14.99
N VAL A 294 8.76 4.80 15.42
CA VAL A 294 9.57 5.03 16.62
C VAL A 294 11.05 4.96 16.26
N GLN A 295 11.80 5.95 16.73
CA GLN A 295 13.24 6.04 16.53
C GLN A 295 13.93 6.05 17.89
N VAL A 296 14.56 4.93 18.25
CA VAL A 296 15.34 4.76 19.48
C VAL A 296 16.79 5.19 19.23
N ASP A 297 17.28 6.13 20.03
CA ASP A 297 18.66 6.67 20.00
C ASP A 297 19.12 7.12 18.59
N GLY A 298 18.18 7.58 17.77
CA GLY A 298 18.47 8.03 16.41
C GLY A 298 18.75 6.90 15.39
N ALA A 299 18.73 5.63 15.79
CA ALA A 299 18.93 4.51 14.86
C ALA A 299 17.77 4.44 13.84
N PRO A 300 18.00 4.26 12.53
CA PRO A 300 16.89 4.14 11.57
C PRO A 300 16.26 2.74 11.64
N VAL A 301 15.06 2.57 11.10
CA VAL A 301 14.39 1.24 11.04
C VAL A 301 15.09 0.34 10.04
N ARG A 302 15.68 -0.78 10.50
CA ARG A 302 16.36 -1.78 9.67
C ARG A 302 16.12 -3.17 10.25
N SER A 303 15.97 -4.17 9.39
CA SER A 303 15.90 -5.58 9.76
C SER A 303 16.62 -6.41 8.71
N VAL A 304 17.45 -7.36 9.17
CA VAL A 304 18.15 -8.31 8.30
C VAL A 304 17.11 -9.21 7.62
N GLU A 305 16.13 -9.69 8.38
CA GLU A 305 15.07 -10.58 7.91
C GLU A 305 14.22 -9.92 6.83
N ALA A 306 13.84 -8.65 7.03
CA ALA A 306 13.08 -7.88 6.06
C ALA A 306 13.87 -7.63 4.77
N ALA A 307 15.17 -7.35 4.88
CA ALA A 307 16.02 -7.18 3.71
C ALA A 307 16.23 -8.49 2.95
N ASP A 308 16.43 -9.61 3.66
CA ASP A 308 16.54 -10.94 3.07
C ASP A 308 15.25 -11.36 2.36
N TYR A 309 14.07 -11.08 2.96
CA TYR A 309 12.78 -11.26 2.32
C TYR A 309 12.68 -10.50 1.00
N ALA A 310 13.06 -9.22 1.00
CA ALA A 310 13.01 -8.39 -0.19
C ALA A 310 13.98 -8.87 -1.29
N LEU A 311 15.18 -9.34 -0.92
CA LEU A 311 16.13 -9.93 -1.87
C LEU A 311 15.59 -11.22 -2.49
N ALA A 312 15.03 -12.12 -1.67
CA ALA A 312 14.39 -13.34 -2.15
C ALA A 312 13.21 -13.05 -3.08
N TRP A 313 12.44 -12.00 -2.79
CA TRP A 313 11.37 -11.52 -3.66
C TRP A 313 11.89 -11.09 -5.03
N ILE A 314 12.93 -10.25 -5.08
CA ILE A 314 13.50 -9.77 -6.35
C ILE A 314 14.11 -10.93 -7.14
N ASP A 315 14.76 -11.88 -6.47
CA ASP A 315 15.30 -13.09 -7.12
C ASP A 315 14.18 -13.92 -7.75
N LYS A 316 13.07 -14.14 -7.05
CA LYS A 316 11.90 -14.84 -7.60
C LYS A 316 11.26 -14.07 -8.75
N LEU A 317 11.11 -12.75 -8.63
CA LEU A 317 10.57 -11.91 -9.70
C LEU A 317 11.43 -11.99 -10.97
N GLN A 318 12.76 -11.97 -10.81
CA GLN A 318 13.68 -12.10 -11.93
C GLN A 318 13.60 -13.49 -12.57
N LEU A 319 13.53 -14.57 -11.79
CA LEU A 319 13.33 -15.92 -12.34
C LEU A 319 12.03 -16.01 -13.17
N MET A 320 10.95 -15.39 -12.70
CA MET A 320 9.70 -15.31 -13.47
C MET A 320 9.88 -14.52 -14.77
N ALA A 321 10.65 -13.43 -14.75
CA ALA A 321 10.92 -12.60 -15.93
C ALA A 321 11.88 -13.28 -16.92
N GLU A 322 12.79 -14.14 -16.45
CA GLU A 322 13.71 -14.93 -17.29
C GLU A 322 12.98 -16.00 -18.10
N ILE A 323 11.90 -16.56 -17.55
CA ILE A 323 11.04 -17.53 -18.24
C ILE A 323 10.21 -16.87 -19.34
N TRP A 324 9.99 -15.54 -19.27
CA TRP A 324 9.22 -14.80 -20.27
C TRP A 324 9.92 -14.79 -21.64
N PRO A 325 9.35 -15.38 -22.71
CA PRO A 325 10.08 -15.59 -23.95
C PRO A 325 9.98 -14.43 -24.95
N TYR A 326 9.18 -13.40 -24.66
CA TYR A 326 8.74 -12.40 -25.64
C TYR A 326 9.29 -10.98 -25.42
N TRP A 327 10.52 -10.88 -24.92
CA TRP A 327 11.28 -9.63 -24.94
C TRP A 327 11.55 -9.19 -26.38
N ARG A 328 11.44 -7.89 -26.70
CA ARG A 328 11.73 -7.43 -28.08
C ARG A 328 13.23 -7.29 -28.36
N SER A 329 14.03 -7.10 -27.31
CA SER A 329 15.48 -6.99 -27.43
C SER A 329 16.15 -7.27 -26.09
N ASP A 330 17.44 -7.67 -26.14
CA ASP A 330 18.27 -7.79 -24.94
C ASP A 330 18.39 -6.44 -24.21
N MET A 331 18.35 -5.31 -24.93
CA MET A 331 18.38 -3.98 -24.32
C MET A 331 17.17 -3.69 -23.42
N GLU A 332 15.95 -4.11 -23.83
CA GLU A 332 14.75 -3.99 -22.98
C GLU A 332 14.89 -4.85 -21.72
N LYS A 333 15.45 -6.06 -21.87
CA LYS A 333 15.67 -7.00 -20.78
C LYS A 333 16.72 -6.49 -19.79
N ASP A 334 17.87 -6.07 -20.28
CA ASP A 334 18.97 -5.50 -19.50
C ASP A 334 18.52 -4.23 -18.76
N HIS A 335 17.67 -3.40 -19.38
CA HIS A 335 17.10 -2.22 -18.74
C HIS A 335 16.24 -2.58 -17.52
N VAL A 336 15.33 -3.54 -17.66
CA VAL A 336 14.50 -4.00 -16.54
C VAL A 336 15.35 -4.66 -15.46
N TYR A 337 16.33 -5.49 -15.83
CA TYR A 337 17.20 -6.15 -14.85
C TYR A 337 18.09 -5.17 -14.10
N GLY A 338 18.52 -4.09 -14.76
CA GLY A 338 19.20 -2.98 -14.09
C GLY A 338 18.37 -2.34 -12.97
N GLN A 339 17.03 -2.27 -13.12
CA GLN A 339 16.15 -1.78 -12.05
C GLN A 339 16.06 -2.79 -10.89
N PHE A 340 16.06 -4.08 -11.18
CA PHE A 340 16.10 -5.12 -10.15
C PHE A 340 17.41 -5.07 -9.36
N ASP A 341 18.54 -4.87 -10.04
CA ASP A 341 19.85 -4.74 -9.40
C ASP A 341 19.97 -3.46 -8.56
N GLU A 342 19.45 -2.32 -9.05
CA GLU A 342 19.36 -1.08 -8.28
C GLU A 342 18.57 -1.29 -6.98
N ALA A 343 17.43 -2.01 -7.03
CA ALA A 343 16.66 -2.35 -5.86
C ALA A 343 17.40 -3.32 -4.91
N ARG A 344 18.12 -4.33 -5.44
CA ARG A 344 18.96 -5.22 -4.62
C ARG A 344 20.03 -4.45 -3.87
N ASP A 345 20.66 -3.47 -4.49
CA ASP A 345 21.70 -2.67 -3.85
C ASP A 345 21.18 -1.85 -2.68
N VAL A 346 19.94 -1.31 -2.80
CA VAL A 346 19.25 -0.68 -1.67
C VAL A 346 19.09 -1.69 -0.52
N TYR A 347 18.49 -2.85 -0.77
CA TYR A 347 18.24 -3.83 0.29
C TYR A 347 19.52 -4.42 0.89
N ARG A 348 20.57 -4.66 0.09
CA ARG A 348 21.89 -5.07 0.60
C ARG A 348 22.50 -4.02 1.51
N ALA A 349 22.40 -2.74 1.15
CA ALA A 349 22.86 -1.66 2.02
C ALA A 349 22.07 -1.61 3.33
N ARG A 350 20.73 -1.74 3.28
CA ARG A 350 19.88 -1.77 4.48
C ARG A 350 20.17 -2.98 5.37
N ARG A 351 20.43 -4.15 4.77
CA ARG A 351 20.85 -5.38 5.44
C ARG A 351 22.17 -5.17 6.18
N SER A 352 23.20 -4.64 5.51
CA SER A 352 24.49 -4.36 6.15
C SER A 352 24.38 -3.29 7.26
N GLU A 353 23.54 -2.27 7.09
CA GLU A 353 23.25 -1.30 8.15
C GLU A 353 22.59 -1.94 9.39
N ALA A 354 21.83 -3.03 9.20
CA ALA A 354 21.19 -3.79 10.29
C ALA A 354 22.19 -4.70 11.02
N GLU A 355 23.06 -5.40 10.29
CA GLU A 355 24.07 -6.31 10.86
C GLU A 355 25.13 -5.60 11.72
N ASN A 356 25.35 -4.30 11.47
CA ASN A 356 26.36 -3.50 12.16
C ASN A 356 25.84 -2.82 13.45
N ARG A 357 24.69 -3.25 13.97
CA ARG A 357 24.07 -2.75 15.21
C ARG A 357 23.91 -3.88 16.20
#